data_AF-A0A388PNN3-F1
#
_entry.id   AF-A0A388PNN3-F1
#
_cell.length_a   1.000
_cell.length_b   1.000
_cell.length_c   1.000
_cell.angle_alpha   90.00
_cell.angle_beta   90.00
_cell.angle_gamma   90.00
#
_symmetry.space_group_name_H-M   'P 1'
#
loop_
_entity.id
_entity.type
_entity.pdbx_description
1 polymer ?
#
loop_
_entity_poly.entity_id
_entity_poly.type
_entity_poly.pdbx_seq_one_letter_code
_entity_poly.pdbx_strand_id
1 'polypeptide(L)'
;MANLATWLGKDKWDVIHFNFGLHDLKIMPGGKRQVEPADYESNLARSSRSCARTGAKLVFATTTPVPEGKLATPRNSATSPSTTRSPSR
;
A
#
# COMPACT_ATOMS: atom_id res chain seq x y z
N MET A 1 10.35 5.14 2.75
CA MET A 1 9.98 5.14 4.20
C MET A 1 10.53 6.30 5.01
N ALA A 2 11.25 7.27 4.43
CA ALA A 2 11.93 8.33 5.20
C ALA A 2 10.97 9.25 6.00
N ASN A 3 9.76 9.48 5.50
CA ASN A 3 8.87 10.53 6.03
C ASN A 3 7.82 10.04 7.03
N LEU A 4 7.70 8.72 7.27
CA LEU A 4 6.60 8.17 8.08
C LEU A 4 6.59 8.72 9.50
N ALA A 5 7.77 8.86 10.12
CA ALA A 5 7.88 9.43 11.47
C ALA A 5 7.40 10.88 11.51
N THR A 6 7.73 11.66 10.48
CA THR A 6 7.28 13.05 10.35
C THR A 6 5.76 13.13 10.17
N TRP A 7 5.16 12.23 9.39
CA TRP A 7 3.71 12.21 9.17
C TRP A 7 2.91 11.73 10.39
N LEU A 8 3.44 10.75 11.13
CA LEU A 8 2.84 10.33 12.40
C LEU A 8 2.91 11.46 13.45
N GLY A 9 3.91 12.33 13.36
CA GLY A 9 4.04 13.49 14.23
C GLY A 9 4.23 13.11 15.69
N LYS A 10 3.82 14.02 16.59
CA LYS A 10 3.84 13.80 18.04
C LYS A 10 2.42 13.68 18.63
N ASP A 11 1.40 13.79 17.79
CA ASP A 11 0.01 13.76 18.22
C ASP A 11 -0.44 12.34 18.55
N LYS A 12 -1.48 12.25 19.39
CA LYS A 12 -2.09 10.98 19.77
C LYS A 12 -3.21 10.62 18.80
N TRP A 13 -3.03 9.54 18.06
CA TRP A 13 -4.04 9.01 17.15
C TRP A 13 -4.91 7.97 17.87
N ASP A 14 -6.23 8.12 17.81
CA ASP A 14 -7.14 7.07 18.27
C ASP A 14 -7.27 5.95 17.22
N VAL A 15 -7.26 6.33 15.94
CA VAL A 15 -7.34 5.42 14.79
C VAL A 15 -6.35 5.87 13.72
N ILE A 16 -5.62 4.93 13.13
CA ILE A 16 -4.81 5.13 11.93
C ILE A 16 -5.34 4.23 10.84
N HIS A 17 -5.91 4.84 9.81
CA HIS A 17 -6.26 4.18 8.56
C HIS A 17 -5.14 4.38 7.54
N PHE A 18 -4.69 3.30 6.89
CA PHE A 18 -3.65 3.39 5.88
C PHE A 18 -3.86 2.40 4.73
N ASN A 19 -3.38 2.81 3.56
CA ASN A 19 -3.47 2.09 2.31
C ASN A 19 -2.15 2.31 1.52
N PHE A 20 -1.56 1.23 1.01
CA PHE A 20 -0.33 1.26 0.20
C PHE A 20 -0.43 0.24 -0.95
N GLY A 21 0.35 0.44 -2.02
CA GLY A 21 0.48 -0.53 -3.11
C GLY A 21 0.26 0.04 -4.51
N LEU A 22 -0.57 1.08 -4.71
CA LEU A 22 -0.91 1.52 -6.08
C LEU A 22 0.29 2.17 -6.79
N HIS A 23 1.13 2.89 -6.04
CA HIS A 23 2.35 3.49 -6.56
C HIS A 23 3.46 2.44 -6.77
N ASP A 24 3.51 1.43 -5.91
CA ASP A 24 4.44 0.30 -5.97
C ASP A 24 4.28 -0.52 -7.27
N LEU A 25 3.03 -0.66 -7.75
CA LEU A 25 2.67 -1.37 -8.98
C LEU A 25 3.08 -0.67 -10.29
N LYS A 26 3.63 0.54 -10.24
CA LYS A 26 4.08 1.25 -11.44
C LYS A 26 5.14 0.44 -12.17
N ILE A 27 4.99 0.29 -13.48
CA ILE A 27 6.01 -0.29 -14.35
C ILE A 27 6.98 0.83 -14.78
N MET A 28 8.25 0.60 -14.51
CA MET A 28 9.36 1.48 -14.85
C MET A 28 9.90 1.14 -16.25
N PRO A 29 10.69 2.05 -16.88
CA PRO A 29 11.39 1.72 -18.12
C PRO A 29 12.18 0.41 -17.97
N GLY A 30 12.07 -0.48 -18.96
CA GLY A 30 12.65 -1.82 -18.90
C GLY A 30 11.77 -2.88 -18.25
N GLY A 31 10.51 -2.58 -17.93
CA GLY A 31 9.51 -3.57 -17.52
C GLY A 31 9.55 -3.99 -16.04
N LYS A 32 10.48 -3.45 -15.27
CA LYS A 32 10.58 -3.69 -13.82
C LYS A 32 9.48 -2.94 -13.06
N ARG A 33 9.13 -3.42 -11.87
CA ARG A 33 8.22 -2.68 -10.98
C ARG A 33 8.99 -1.54 -10.31
N GLN A 34 8.29 -0.50 -9.90
CA GLN A 34 8.86 0.58 -9.09
C GLN A 34 9.30 0.05 -7.73
N VAL A 35 8.51 -0.85 -7.16
CA VAL A 35 8.83 -1.57 -5.93
C VAL A 35 8.56 -3.05 -6.17
N GLU A 36 9.57 -3.88 -5.96
CA GLU A 36 9.43 -5.32 -6.11
C GLU A 36 8.62 -5.92 -4.93
N PRO A 37 7.96 -7.08 -5.10
CA PRO A 37 7.08 -7.65 -4.07
C PRO A 37 7.71 -7.80 -2.69
N ALA A 38 8.98 -8.23 -2.62
CA ALA A 38 9.70 -8.39 -1.36
C ALA A 38 9.95 -7.04 -0.67
N ASP A 39 10.27 -6.00 -1.44
CA ASP A 39 10.44 -4.64 -0.91
C ASP A 39 9.11 -4.06 -0.45
N TYR A 40 8.02 -4.31 -1.18
CA TYR A 40 6.67 -3.92 -0.77
C TYR A 40 6.28 -4.57 0.56
N GLU A 41 6.52 -5.87 0.71
CA GLU A 41 6.25 -6.60 1.97
C GLU A 41 7.07 -6.03 3.14
N SER A 42 8.38 -5.85 2.94
CA SER A 42 9.27 -5.27 3.95
C SER A 42 8.85 -3.85 4.36
N ASN A 43 8.48 -3.03 3.36
CA ASN A 43 7.98 -1.68 3.54
C ASN A 43 6.66 -1.66 4.32
N LEU A 44 5.68 -2.47 3.90
CA LEU A 44 4.39 -2.57 4.57
C LEU A 44 4.60 -3.00 6.03
N ALA A 45 5.40 -4.03 6.27
CA ALA A 45 5.70 -4.50 7.62
C ALA A 45 6.36 -3.42 8.49
N ARG A 46 7.31 -2.65 7.94
CA ARG A 46 7.97 -1.54 8.64
C ARG A 46 7.01 -0.41 8.99
N SER A 47 6.11 -0.07 8.05
CA SER A 47 5.11 0.98 8.25
C SER A 47 4.05 0.56 9.28
N SER A 48 3.48 -0.65 9.16
CA SER A 48 2.52 -1.21 10.11
C SER A 48 3.08 -1.29 11.53
N ARG A 49 4.33 -1.74 11.69
CA ARG A 49 5.01 -1.72 13.01
C ARG A 49 5.14 -0.31 13.56
N SER A 50 5.42 0.67 12.71
CA SER A 50 5.57 2.06 13.17
C SER A 50 4.24 2.68 13.58
N CYS A 51 3.16 2.41 12.83
CA CYS A 51 1.81 2.79 13.23
C CYS A 51 1.39 2.10 14.52
N ALA A 52 1.69 0.80 14.69
CA ALA A 52 1.33 0.04 15.89
C ALA A 52 1.96 0.61 17.17
N ARG A 53 3.21 1.10 17.10
CA ARG A 53 3.89 1.74 18.24
C ARG A 53 3.20 3.01 18.76
N THR A 54 2.30 3.62 17.99
CA THR A 54 1.54 4.78 18.46
C THR A 54 0.44 4.42 19.46
N GLY A 55 0.07 3.13 19.55
CA GLY A 55 -1.05 2.66 20.37
C GLY A 55 -2.44 2.88 19.75
N ALA A 56 -2.51 3.47 18.55
CA ALA A 56 -3.77 3.67 17.82
C ALA A 56 -4.40 2.34 17.36
N LYS A 57 -5.72 2.34 17.19
CA LYS A 57 -6.40 1.26 16.45
C LYS A 57 -6.00 1.33 14.97
N LEU A 58 -5.54 0.22 14.41
CA LEU A 58 -5.08 0.18 13.02
C LEU A 58 -6.15 -0.39 12.10
N VAL A 59 -6.39 0.30 10.97
CA VAL A 59 -7.23 -0.18 9.88
C VAL A 59 -6.40 -0.18 8.59
N PHE A 60 -6.12 -1.37 8.07
CA PHE A 60 -5.54 -1.52 6.75
C PHE A 60 -6.63 -1.69 5.70
N ALA A 61 -6.55 -0.92 4.62
CA ALA A 61 -7.37 -1.11 3.43
C ALA A 61 -6.51 -1.52 2.24
N THR A 62 -7.04 -2.39 1.38
CA THR A 62 -6.43 -2.71 0.08
C THR A 62 -6.67 -1.58 -0.91
N THR A 63 -5.81 -1.48 -1.92
CA THR A 63 -5.96 -0.48 -2.99
C THR A 63 -7.14 -0.85 -3.89
N THR A 64 -7.80 0.17 -4.44
CA THR A 64 -8.77 -0.05 -5.51
C THR A 64 -8.10 -0.74 -6.69
N PRO A 65 -8.76 -1.74 -7.32
CA PRO A 65 -8.20 -2.42 -8.48
C PRO A 65 -7.78 -1.45 -9.57
N VAL A 66 -6.69 -1.77 -10.24
CA VAL A 66 -6.24 -1.05 -11.43
C VAL A 66 -7.14 -1.46 -12.60
N PRO A 67 -7.79 -0.52 -13.30
CA PRO A 67 -8.66 -0.86 -14.43
C PRO A 67 -7.84 -1.41 -15.60
N GLU A 68 -8.50 -2.22 -16.42
CA GLU A 68 -7.92 -2.70 -17.67
C GLU A 68 -7.77 -1.58 -18.71
N GLY A 69 -6.84 -1.75 -19.64
CA GLY A 69 -6.64 -0.84 -20.77
C GLY A 69 -5.44 0.10 -20.62
N LYS A 70 -5.40 1.13 -21.47
CA LYS A 70 -4.27 2.07 -21.55
C LYS A 70 -4.33 3.08 -20.41
N LEU A 71 -3.33 3.03 -19.53
CA LEU A 71 -3.21 3.92 -18.37
C LEU A 71 -2.13 4.98 -18.59
N ALA A 72 -2.33 6.18 -18.05
CA ALA A 72 -1.32 7.25 -18.06
C ALA A 72 -0.05 6.87 -17.30
N THR A 73 -0.19 6.05 -16.25
CA THR A 73 0.93 5.42 -15.55
C THR A 73 0.85 3.91 -15.78
N PRO A 74 1.82 3.31 -16.48
CA PRO A 74 1.81 1.88 -16.77
C PRO A 74 1.74 1.04 -15.48
N ARG A 75 0.76 0.14 -15.43
CA ARG A 75 0.50 -0.82 -14.33
C ARG A 75 -0.16 -2.07 -14.91
N ASN A 76 -0.02 -3.20 -14.24
CA ASN A 76 -0.71 -4.43 -14.59
C ASN A 76 -1.95 -4.62 -13.69
N SER A 77 -3.15 -4.68 -14.28
CA SER A 77 -4.41 -4.91 -13.56
C SER A 77 -4.40 -6.22 -12.75
N ALA A 78 -3.79 -7.27 -13.29
CA ALA A 78 -3.69 -8.58 -12.64
C ALA A 78 -2.85 -8.59 -11.36
N THR A 79 -2.04 -7.55 -11.13
CA THR A 79 -1.21 -7.41 -9.92
C THR A 79 -1.83 -6.54 -8.84
N SER A 80 -3.00 -5.95 -9.13
CA SER A 80 -3.78 -5.19 -8.15
C SER A 80 -4.82 -6.09 -7.46
N PRO A 81 -5.34 -5.70 -6.28
CA PRO A 81 -6.40 -6.43 -5.61
C PRO A 81 -7.61 -6.60 -6.53
N SER A 82 -8.26 -7.76 -6.51
CA SER A 82 -9.49 -7.97 -7.27
C SER A 82 -10.71 -7.44 -6.52
N THR A 83 -11.71 -6.98 -7.27
CA THR A 83 -13.05 -6.68 -6.75
C THR A 83 -13.91 -7.91 -6.53
N THR A 84 -13.40 -9.11 -6.86
CA THR A 84 -14.11 -10.37 -6.59
C THR A 84 -14.18 -10.56 -5.08
N ARG A 85 -15.31 -10.17 -4.52
CA ARG A 85 -15.66 -10.33 -3.12
C ARG A 85 -15.46 -11.81 -2.75
N SER A 86 -14.44 -12.10 -1.94
CA SER A 86 -14.29 -13.42 -1.33
C SER A 86 -15.60 -13.73 -0.59
N PRO A 87 -16.24 -14.90 -0.76
CA PRO A 87 -17.37 -15.26 0.07
C PRO A 87 -16.87 -15.23 1.51
N SER A 88 -17.53 -14.44 2.34
CA SER A 88 -17.27 -14.34 3.77
C SER A 88 -17.13 -15.75 4.35
N ARG A 89 -15.98 -16.01 4.97
CA ARG A 89 -15.75 -17.20 5.79
C ARG A 89 -16.17 -16.92 7.23
#